data_AF-A0A1Z4N8Q5-F1
#
_entry.id   AF-A0A1Z4N8Q5-F1
#
_cell.length_a   1.000
_cell.length_b   1.000
_cell.length_c   1.000
_cell.angle_alpha   90.00
_cell.angle_beta   90.00
_cell.angle_gamma   90.00
#
_symmetry.space_group_name_H-M   'P 1'
#
loop_
_entity.id
_entity.type
_entity.pdbx_description
1 polymer ?
#
loop_
_entity_poly.entity_id
_entity_poly.type
_entity_poly.pdbx_seq_one_letter_code
_entity_poly.pdbx_strand_id
1 'polypeptide(L)'
;MLFPQIQKHFTPNSRWLQKLTATLLVSNILHGSLPLRAQEAENQTVRPAFINQAQYTYTDTATNEKYEATSSQINLGSDKLVDPLGRILGCSGQLLPDYTGFSIAVYEPNPNDPTGTELGQLLPLTRTEVPDIPDNQIPGGLKPNTENSNPYFLTNSEPRGTYNFLLDPNQGQTNTGSTYILVINPPANSIYQQRRIKIQIVENNGDDNNSIIKYVATSLDGQPITTTGGTNFTDTVALVPNAETVGLDLLAFRFTTGMCQPNQIQIIKTGDRATAEPGDTVIYRLTIKNLSDAGLNNLVITDNLPLGFKFLPQSIRGEIDSQPVAITSQTNGNIITLSADVTASTGKTLNIVYAVQLTSDAVRGTGRNSAIVNAQRTDNGFSTKDGPATYQLKIRPGIVSDCGTIIGRVFVDRNFDGEQQPGERGIPNAVIFLEDGNRITTDPNGLFSVANVLPGNHTGVLDLSSVNGYTLAPNEKFRERNSQSRLVRLEPGGLVRMNFAVTPAFPEQIKK
;
A
#
# COMPACT_ATOMS: atom_id res chain seq x y z
N MET A 1 -1.37 43.91 -51.62
CA MET A 1 -2.80 44.14 -51.96
C MET A 1 -3.57 42.86 -51.69
N LEU A 2 -4.71 43.03 -51.00
CA LEU A 2 -5.91 42.20 -50.84
C LEU A 2 -5.99 40.72 -51.35
N PHE A 3 -6.60 39.88 -50.50
CA PHE A 3 -7.47 38.70 -50.73
C PHE A 3 -8.49 38.85 -51.91
N PRO A 4 -9.38 37.87 -52.28
CA PRO A 4 -9.43 36.39 -52.25
C PRO A 4 -10.13 35.71 -53.50
N GLN A 5 -10.48 34.40 -53.40
CA GLN A 5 -11.63 33.66 -54.03
C GLN A 5 -11.52 33.23 -55.54
N ILE A 6 -12.13 32.16 -56.13
CA ILE A 6 -13.43 31.44 -55.96
C ILE A 6 -13.56 30.18 -56.90
N GLN A 7 -14.45 29.21 -56.57
CA GLN A 7 -15.36 28.29 -57.38
C GLN A 7 -14.89 27.14 -58.33
N LYS A 8 -15.45 25.89 -58.15
CA LYS A 8 -16.52 25.10 -58.89
C LYS A 8 -16.03 24.41 -60.20
N HIS A 9 -16.54 23.28 -60.75
CA HIS A 9 -17.71 22.37 -60.63
C HIS A 9 -17.51 21.10 -61.53
N PHE A 10 -18.44 20.12 -61.42
CA PHE A 10 -19.06 19.25 -62.48
C PHE A 10 -18.87 17.70 -62.48
N THR A 11 -20.01 17.01 -62.27
CA THR A 11 -20.48 15.62 -62.61
C THR A 11 -20.91 15.52 -64.11
N PRO A 12 -21.40 14.41 -64.78
CA PRO A 12 -22.33 13.33 -64.34
C PRO A 12 -22.34 11.95 -65.12
N ASN A 13 -23.42 11.16 -64.96
CA ASN A 13 -23.97 10.01 -65.78
C ASN A 13 -23.71 8.55 -65.28
N SER A 14 -24.64 7.57 -65.33
CA SER A 14 -26.01 7.47 -65.91
C SER A 14 -26.90 6.42 -65.20
N ARG A 15 -28.22 6.54 -65.43
CA ARG A 15 -29.35 5.67 -65.04
C ARG A 15 -29.61 4.54 -66.05
N TRP A 16 -30.26 3.44 -65.61
CA TRP A 16 -31.29 2.66 -66.35
C TRP A 16 -31.90 1.64 -65.35
N LEU A 17 -33.20 1.46 -65.14
CA LEU A 17 -34.35 1.39 -66.06
C LEU A 17 -35.65 1.77 -65.32
N GLN A 18 -36.57 2.32 -66.10
CA GLN A 18 -37.89 2.84 -65.72
C GLN A 18 -39.03 1.82 -65.92
N LYS A 19 -40.21 2.22 -65.43
CA LYS A 19 -41.60 2.03 -65.94
C LYS A 19 -42.48 1.18 -65.00
N LEU A 20 -43.70 1.55 -64.61
CA LEU A 20 -44.72 2.46 -65.17
C LEU A 20 -45.74 2.87 -64.07
N THR A 21 -46.08 4.18 -64.03
CA THR A 21 -47.41 4.87 -63.93
C THR A 21 -48.59 4.24 -63.17
N ALA A 22 -49.55 4.96 -62.57
CA ALA A 22 -49.93 6.38 -62.40
C ALA A 22 -51.07 6.35 -61.33
N THR A 23 -51.39 7.39 -60.55
CA THR A 23 -52.10 8.61 -60.98
C THR A 23 -52.16 9.60 -59.81
N LEU A 24 -51.97 10.88 -60.10
CA LEU A 24 -52.13 12.04 -59.20
C LEU A 24 -53.61 12.38 -58.95
N LEU A 25 -53.92 13.03 -57.81
CA LEU A 25 -54.57 14.36 -57.80
C LEU A 25 -54.54 15.06 -56.42
N VAL A 26 -53.69 16.09 -56.36
CA VAL A 26 -53.76 17.43 -55.73
C VAL A 26 -54.94 17.80 -54.81
N SER A 27 -54.63 18.19 -53.57
CA SER A 27 -54.94 19.52 -52.97
C SER A 27 -54.26 19.66 -51.58
N ASN A 28 -53.19 20.44 -51.43
CA ASN A 28 -53.12 21.86 -51.05
C ASN A 28 -53.71 22.21 -49.66
N ILE A 29 -52.82 22.53 -48.69
CA ILE A 29 -52.75 23.79 -47.90
C ILE A 29 -52.20 23.57 -46.46
N LEU A 30 -51.03 24.19 -46.24
CA LEU A 30 -50.43 24.76 -45.01
C LEU A 30 -50.41 24.02 -43.66
N HIS A 31 -49.17 23.64 -43.30
CA HIS A 31 -48.46 23.78 -42.02
C HIS A 31 -49.23 24.28 -40.78
N GLY A 32 -49.34 23.40 -39.79
CA GLY A 32 -49.36 23.70 -38.37
C GLY A 32 -48.67 22.56 -37.62
N SER A 33 -47.48 22.83 -37.08
CA SER A 33 -46.66 21.87 -36.33
C SER A 33 -47.32 21.52 -34.99
N LEU A 34 -47.61 20.24 -34.77
CA LEU A 34 -47.81 19.65 -33.45
C LEU A 34 -46.94 18.39 -33.35
N PRO A 35 -46.12 18.23 -32.29
CA PRO A 35 -45.34 17.02 -32.08
C PRO A 35 -46.27 15.88 -31.69
N LEU A 36 -46.00 14.69 -32.23
CA LEU A 36 -46.71 13.45 -31.91
C LEU A 36 -45.79 12.52 -31.12
N ARG A 37 -46.34 11.98 -30.02
CA ARG A 37 -45.85 10.90 -29.13
C ARG A 37 -44.63 11.23 -28.25
N ALA A 38 -44.56 10.79 -26.99
CA ALA A 38 -45.22 9.66 -26.35
C ALA A 38 -45.73 10.04 -24.94
N GLN A 39 -46.94 9.59 -24.60
CA GLN A 39 -47.36 9.45 -23.21
C GLN A 39 -46.63 8.21 -22.68
N GLU A 40 -45.75 8.38 -21.71
CA GLU A 40 -45.38 7.30 -20.80
C GLU A 40 -46.67 6.82 -20.12
N ALA A 41 -47.04 5.58 -20.40
CA ALA A 41 -48.00 4.90 -19.57
C ALA A 41 -47.30 4.65 -18.22
N GLU A 42 -47.65 5.45 -17.20
CA GLU A 42 -47.48 5.05 -15.81
C GLU A 42 -48.24 3.74 -15.62
N ASN A 43 -47.53 2.62 -15.69
CA ASN A 43 -48.00 1.37 -15.13
C ASN A 43 -47.89 1.47 -13.61
N GLN A 44 -48.76 2.27 -13.00
CA GLN A 44 -49.13 2.06 -11.61
C GLN A 44 -49.85 0.72 -11.55
N THR A 45 -49.15 -0.31 -11.10
CA THR A 45 -49.76 -1.58 -10.72
C THR A 45 -50.52 -1.33 -9.42
N VAL A 46 -51.74 -0.81 -9.54
CA VAL A 46 -52.70 -0.79 -8.41
C VAL A 46 -53.10 -2.24 -8.15
N ARG A 47 -52.51 -2.84 -7.11
CA ARG A 47 -52.91 -4.18 -6.65
C ARG A 47 -54.27 -4.10 -5.96
N PRO A 48 -55.16 -5.10 -6.15
CA PRO A 48 -56.44 -5.14 -5.46
C PRO A 48 -56.22 -5.30 -3.96
N ALA A 49 -56.86 -4.45 -3.15
CA ALA A 49 -56.82 -4.55 -1.70
C ALA A 49 -57.48 -5.87 -1.23
N PHE A 50 -56.77 -6.66 -0.43
CA PHE A 50 -57.35 -7.83 0.23
C PHE A 50 -58.14 -7.37 1.46
N ILE A 51 -59.46 -7.31 1.34
CA ILE A 51 -60.36 -6.96 2.44
C ILE A 51 -60.83 -8.26 3.09
N ASN A 52 -60.33 -8.57 4.29
CA ASN A 52 -60.87 -9.63 5.14
C ASN A 52 -61.99 -9.05 6.02
N GLN A 53 -63.20 -8.99 5.47
CA GLN A 53 -64.42 -8.65 6.20
C GLN A 53 -65.43 -9.79 6.02
N ALA A 54 -66.05 -10.20 7.11
CA ALA A 54 -67.18 -11.13 7.08
C ALA A 54 -68.48 -10.33 7.21
N GLN A 55 -69.44 -10.56 6.31
CA GLN A 55 -70.79 -10.00 6.43
C GLN A 55 -71.74 -11.12 6.86
N TYR A 56 -72.63 -10.83 7.81
CA TYR A 56 -73.75 -11.71 8.11
C TYR A 56 -75.07 -10.98 7.88
N THR A 57 -76.05 -11.79 7.50
CA THR A 57 -77.44 -11.36 7.33
C THR A 57 -78.30 -12.41 7.99
N TYR A 58 -79.11 -11.99 8.97
CA TYR A 58 -80.04 -12.85 9.67
C TYR A 58 -81.43 -12.22 9.62
N THR A 59 -82.42 -12.99 9.18
CA THR A 59 -83.82 -12.58 9.21
C THR A 59 -84.52 -13.38 10.28
N ASP A 60 -85.10 -12.70 11.26
CA ASP A 60 -85.89 -13.36 12.29
C ASP A 60 -87.22 -13.83 11.69
N THR A 61 -87.44 -15.15 11.68
CA THR A 61 -88.63 -15.77 11.10
C THR A 61 -89.94 -15.46 11.84
N ALA A 62 -89.88 -14.93 13.07
CA ALA A 62 -91.06 -14.58 13.86
C ALA A 62 -91.52 -13.13 13.64
N THR A 63 -90.59 -12.20 13.43
CA THR A 63 -90.87 -10.76 13.29
C THR A 63 -90.66 -10.23 11.87
N ASN A 64 -90.04 -11.03 11.00
CA ASN A 64 -89.63 -10.66 9.65
C ASN A 64 -88.64 -9.49 9.58
N GLU A 65 -87.99 -9.14 10.70
CA GLU A 65 -86.96 -8.12 10.75
C GLU A 65 -85.60 -8.68 10.31
N LYS A 66 -84.86 -7.84 9.58
CA LYS A 66 -83.57 -8.20 8.97
C LYS A 66 -82.43 -7.49 9.68
N TYR A 67 -81.49 -8.26 10.18
CA TYR A 67 -80.28 -7.78 10.84
C TYR A 67 -79.07 -8.06 9.94
N GLU A 68 -78.34 -7.01 9.61
CA GLU A 68 -77.12 -7.08 8.82
C GLU A 68 -75.99 -6.38 9.57
N ALA A 69 -74.82 -7.00 9.60
CA ALA A 69 -73.60 -6.33 10.03
C ALA A 69 -72.38 -6.90 9.31
N THR A 70 -71.34 -6.06 9.26
CA THR A 70 -70.04 -6.38 8.68
C THR A 70 -69.00 -6.36 9.79
N SER A 71 -68.12 -7.34 9.85
CA SER A 71 -67.00 -7.34 10.79
C SER A 71 -66.05 -6.19 10.49
N SER A 72 -65.31 -5.73 11.51
CA SER A 72 -64.20 -4.80 11.33
C SER A 72 -63.20 -5.33 10.30
N GLN A 73 -62.64 -4.45 9.46
CA GLN A 73 -61.50 -4.80 8.61
C GLN A 73 -60.25 -4.92 9.49
N ILE A 74 -59.52 -6.01 9.38
CA ILE A 74 -58.16 -6.08 9.93
C ILE A 74 -57.22 -5.50 8.87
N ASN A 75 -56.75 -4.27 9.08
CA ASN A 75 -55.62 -3.73 8.33
C ASN A 75 -54.34 -4.38 8.88
N LEU A 76 -53.77 -5.32 8.13
CA LEU A 76 -52.41 -5.82 8.35
C LEU A 76 -51.45 -5.05 7.44
N GLY A 77 -51.32 -3.74 7.66
CA GLY A 77 -50.19 -2.97 7.14
C GLY A 77 -49.14 -2.98 8.24
N SER A 78 -48.06 -3.72 8.07
CA SER A 78 -47.05 -3.86 9.11
C SER A 78 -45.90 -2.87 8.84
N ASP A 79 -45.89 -1.77 9.59
CA ASP A 79 -44.77 -0.84 9.83
C ASP A 79 -43.62 -1.53 10.58
N LYS A 80 -43.10 -2.64 10.05
CA LYS A 80 -42.09 -3.42 10.76
C LYS A 80 -40.69 -2.96 10.40
N LEU A 81 -39.89 -2.75 11.44
CA LEU A 81 -38.48 -2.54 11.28
C LEU A 81 -37.82 -3.81 10.73
N VAL A 82 -36.82 -3.64 9.86
CA VAL A 82 -36.12 -4.74 9.18
C VAL A 82 -34.82 -5.03 9.91
N ASP A 83 -34.53 -6.32 10.18
CA ASP A 83 -33.36 -6.78 10.95
C ASP A 83 -32.23 -7.40 10.11
N PRO A 84 -31.24 -6.61 9.63
CA PRO A 84 -29.94 -7.12 9.23
C PRO A 84 -29.11 -7.59 10.44
N LEU A 85 -29.22 -8.87 10.77
CA LEU A 85 -28.36 -9.54 11.74
C LEU A 85 -26.98 -9.86 11.14
N GLY A 86 -25.90 -9.67 11.92
CA GLY A 86 -24.52 -9.98 11.57
C GLY A 86 -23.73 -10.69 12.69
N ARG A 87 -22.54 -11.23 12.38
CA ARG A 87 -21.58 -11.75 13.38
C ARG A 87 -20.14 -11.43 13.01
N ILE A 88 -19.34 -11.08 14.01
CA ILE A 88 -17.89 -10.89 13.91
C ILE A 88 -17.18 -12.18 14.27
N LEU A 89 -16.27 -12.66 13.41
CA LEU A 89 -15.46 -13.87 13.65
C LEU A 89 -13.96 -13.56 13.44
N GLY A 90 -13.11 -14.49 13.87
CA GLY A 90 -11.71 -14.52 13.51
C GLY A 90 -11.51 -14.94 12.05
N CYS A 91 -10.28 -14.87 11.57
CA CYS A 91 -10.00 -15.13 10.14
C CYS A 91 -10.14 -16.60 9.72
N SER A 92 -10.16 -17.56 10.65
CA SER A 92 -10.54 -18.96 10.37
C SER A 92 -12.03 -19.23 10.59
N GLY A 93 -12.87 -18.20 10.71
CA GLY A 93 -14.32 -18.35 10.97
C GLY A 93 -14.66 -18.81 12.39
N GLN A 94 -13.70 -18.80 13.31
CA GLN A 94 -13.91 -19.10 14.73
C GLN A 94 -14.41 -17.87 15.49
N LEU A 95 -15.05 -18.06 16.65
CA LEU A 95 -15.35 -16.95 17.56
C LEU A 95 -14.06 -16.27 18.03
N LEU A 96 -14.09 -14.96 18.21
CA LEU A 96 -13.00 -14.25 18.85
C LEU A 96 -12.90 -14.69 20.33
N PRO A 97 -11.68 -14.72 20.89
CA PRO A 97 -11.51 -15.08 22.30
C PRO A 97 -12.26 -14.13 23.22
N ASP A 98 -12.33 -12.84 22.86
CA ASP A 98 -13.00 -11.78 23.61
C ASP A 98 -13.60 -10.73 22.67
N TYR A 99 -14.86 -10.33 22.92
CA TYR A 99 -15.58 -9.27 22.20
C TYR A 99 -15.70 -7.96 23.00
N THR A 100 -15.19 -7.91 24.23
CA THR A 100 -15.31 -6.71 25.08
C THR A 100 -14.64 -5.51 24.42
N GLY A 101 -15.39 -4.40 24.35
CA GLY A 101 -14.93 -3.13 23.79
C GLY A 101 -14.99 -3.04 22.26
N PHE A 102 -15.50 -4.08 21.58
CA PHE A 102 -15.91 -3.93 20.18
C PHE A 102 -17.20 -3.10 20.09
N SER A 103 -17.29 -2.24 19.08
CA SER A 103 -18.51 -1.54 18.72
C SER A 103 -18.78 -1.62 17.23
N ILE A 104 -20.05 -1.75 16.86
CA ILE A 104 -20.53 -1.69 15.49
C ILE A 104 -21.38 -0.43 15.35
N ALA A 105 -21.22 0.28 14.24
CA ALA A 105 -22.03 1.44 13.93
C ALA A 105 -22.40 1.47 12.46
N VAL A 106 -23.60 1.97 12.18
CA VAL A 106 -24.08 2.22 10.81
C VAL A 106 -24.00 3.72 10.54
N TYR A 107 -23.33 4.10 9.46
CA TYR A 107 -23.19 5.47 9.00
C TYR A 107 -23.87 5.66 7.65
N GLU A 108 -24.29 6.88 7.38
CA GLU A 108 -24.54 7.34 6.03
C GLU A 108 -23.19 7.57 5.31
N PRO A 109 -23.11 7.36 3.98
CA PRO A 109 -21.96 7.77 3.22
C PRO A 109 -21.82 9.30 3.24
N ASN A 110 -20.58 9.80 3.16
CA ASN A 110 -20.34 11.23 3.03
C ASN A 110 -21.00 11.76 1.75
N PRO A 111 -21.91 12.75 1.82
CA PRO A 111 -22.63 13.25 0.65
C PRO A 111 -21.71 13.91 -0.39
N ASN A 112 -20.49 14.30 0.01
CA ASN A 112 -19.48 14.87 -0.88
C ASN A 112 -18.59 13.81 -1.54
N ASP A 113 -18.74 12.53 -1.17
CA ASP A 113 -18.00 11.42 -1.78
C ASP A 113 -18.90 10.66 -2.77
N PRO A 114 -18.71 10.84 -4.09
CA PRO A 114 -19.52 10.16 -5.10
C PRO A 114 -19.33 8.63 -5.11
N THR A 115 -18.26 8.12 -4.47
CA THR A 115 -18.01 6.67 -4.38
C THR A 115 -18.81 6.03 -3.24
N GLY A 116 -19.28 6.82 -2.27
CA GLY A 116 -19.99 6.37 -1.08
C GLY A 116 -19.15 5.43 -0.21
N THR A 117 -17.87 5.73 -0.05
CA THR A 117 -16.90 4.94 0.72
C THR A 117 -16.39 5.67 1.96
N GLU A 118 -16.45 7.01 1.96
CA GLU A 118 -16.11 7.84 3.11
C GLU A 118 -17.27 7.96 4.11
N LEU A 119 -16.93 8.02 5.40
CA LEU A 119 -17.90 8.10 6.49
C LEU A 119 -18.58 9.47 6.52
N GLY A 120 -19.90 9.47 6.53
CA GLY A 120 -20.75 10.64 6.78
C GLY A 120 -21.22 10.68 8.24
N GLN A 121 -22.50 11.00 8.43
CA GLN A 121 -23.12 11.07 9.75
C GLN A 121 -23.50 9.68 10.26
N LEU A 122 -23.61 9.54 11.57
CA LEU A 122 -24.13 8.31 12.17
C LEU A 122 -25.62 8.18 11.83
N LEU A 123 -26.04 7.01 11.32
CA LEU A 123 -27.41 6.80 10.88
C LEU A 123 -28.37 6.89 12.08
N PRO A 124 -29.34 7.82 12.09
CA PRO A 124 -30.37 7.87 13.12
C PRO A 124 -31.28 6.64 13.00
N LEU A 125 -31.36 5.82 14.05
CA LEU A 125 -32.20 4.63 14.09
C LEU A 125 -33.40 4.82 15.03
N THR A 126 -34.53 4.23 14.66
CA THR A 126 -35.76 4.25 15.47
C THR A 126 -35.56 3.39 16.71
N ARG A 127 -35.70 3.99 17.90
CA ARG A 127 -35.54 3.30 19.17
C ARG A 127 -36.60 2.21 19.34
N THR A 128 -36.21 1.09 19.94
CA THR A 128 -37.08 -0.05 20.23
C THR A 128 -37.07 -0.46 21.70
N GLU A 129 -37.97 -1.37 22.09
CA GLU A 129 -38.06 -1.89 23.46
C GLU A 129 -38.37 -3.39 23.53
N VAL A 130 -38.01 -4.05 24.64
CA VAL A 130 -38.35 -5.46 24.90
C VAL A 130 -38.75 -5.64 26.38
N PRO A 131 -39.92 -6.22 26.70
CA PRO A 131 -40.97 -6.69 25.77
C PRO A 131 -41.69 -5.51 25.09
N ASP A 132 -42.28 -5.77 23.92
CA ASP A 132 -43.11 -4.81 23.18
C ASP A 132 -44.37 -4.46 23.99
N ILE A 133 -44.54 -3.19 24.37
CA ILE A 133 -45.70 -2.73 25.14
C ILE A 133 -46.77 -2.25 24.14
N PRO A 134 -47.97 -2.86 24.12
CA PRO A 134 -49.03 -2.43 23.22
C PRO A 134 -49.38 -0.94 23.37
N ASP A 135 -49.65 -0.28 22.25
CA ASP A 135 -50.18 1.08 22.13
C ASP A 135 -49.27 2.24 22.62
N ASN A 136 -47.97 2.01 22.83
CA ASN A 136 -47.04 3.07 23.28
C ASN A 136 -46.21 3.73 22.14
N GLN A 137 -46.42 3.31 20.89
CA GLN A 137 -45.71 3.81 19.70
C GLN A 137 -44.19 3.55 19.67
N ILE A 138 -43.67 2.69 20.54
CA ILE A 138 -42.28 2.24 20.50
C ILE A 138 -42.29 0.82 19.94
N PRO A 139 -41.68 0.56 18.77
CA PRO A 139 -41.68 -0.78 18.21
C PRO A 139 -40.91 -1.78 19.08
N GLY A 140 -41.36 -3.03 19.10
CA GLY A 140 -40.62 -4.14 19.69
C GLY A 140 -39.21 -4.31 19.10
N GLY A 141 -38.21 -4.49 19.97
CA GLY A 141 -36.81 -4.70 19.59
C GLY A 141 -36.43 -6.17 19.46
N LEU A 142 -35.26 -6.43 18.87
CA LEU A 142 -34.73 -7.77 18.66
C LEU A 142 -33.33 -7.89 19.29
N LYS A 143 -33.06 -9.04 19.92
CA LYS A 143 -31.71 -9.35 20.43
C LYS A 143 -30.73 -9.52 19.26
N PRO A 144 -29.45 -9.14 19.41
CA PRO A 144 -28.82 -8.69 20.65
C PRO A 144 -28.92 -7.17 20.93
N ASN A 145 -29.37 -6.34 19.98
CA ASN A 145 -29.56 -4.90 20.11
C ASN A 145 -31.03 -4.51 20.34
N THR A 146 -31.54 -4.82 21.54
CA THR A 146 -32.97 -4.68 21.87
C THR A 146 -33.49 -3.25 21.93
N GLU A 147 -32.60 -2.25 22.00
CA GLU A 147 -32.98 -0.82 21.98
C GLU A 147 -32.66 -0.14 20.65
N ASN A 148 -32.20 -0.90 19.66
CA ASN A 148 -31.73 -0.42 18.36
C ASN A 148 -30.66 0.70 18.50
N SER A 149 -29.77 0.55 19.47
CA SER A 149 -28.69 1.51 19.75
C SER A 149 -27.67 1.56 18.61
N ASN A 150 -27.23 2.76 18.24
CA ASN A 150 -26.17 3.00 17.27
C ASN A 150 -25.25 4.10 17.82
N PRO A 151 -23.97 3.84 18.11
CA PRO A 151 -23.27 2.56 17.99
C PRO A 151 -23.78 1.47 18.95
N TYR A 152 -23.69 0.23 18.53
CA TYR A 152 -23.96 -0.96 19.35
C TYR A 152 -22.65 -1.55 19.87
N PHE A 153 -22.54 -1.78 21.18
CA PHE A 153 -21.36 -2.38 21.80
C PHE A 153 -21.58 -3.88 22.03
N LEU A 154 -20.61 -4.69 21.59
CA LEU A 154 -20.70 -6.14 21.76
C LEU A 154 -20.46 -6.56 23.20
N THR A 155 -21.09 -7.68 23.55
CA THR A 155 -20.91 -8.38 24.81
C THR A 155 -20.41 -9.81 24.55
N ASN A 156 -19.90 -10.46 25.59
CA ASN A 156 -19.54 -11.88 25.54
C ASN A 156 -20.72 -12.82 25.89
N SER A 157 -21.97 -12.33 25.88
CA SER A 157 -23.15 -13.18 26.07
C SER A 157 -23.51 -13.93 24.80
N GLU A 158 -24.07 -15.13 24.94
CA GLU A 158 -24.50 -15.93 23.79
C GLU A 158 -25.79 -15.37 23.14
N PRO A 159 -25.90 -15.38 21.79
CA PRO A 159 -24.89 -15.82 20.82
C PRO A 159 -23.74 -14.81 20.68
N ARG A 160 -22.48 -15.24 20.91
CA ARG A 160 -21.34 -14.32 20.96
C ARG A 160 -21.02 -13.66 19.61
N GLY A 161 -20.61 -12.40 19.68
CA GLY A 161 -20.14 -11.64 18.53
C GLY A 161 -21.23 -11.26 17.52
N THR A 162 -22.51 -11.46 17.83
CA THR A 162 -23.63 -11.06 16.96
C THR A 162 -24.01 -9.60 17.18
N TYR A 163 -24.59 -8.99 16.15
CA TYR A 163 -25.19 -7.66 16.21
C TYR A 163 -26.41 -7.59 15.29
N ASN A 164 -27.29 -6.64 15.54
CA ASN A 164 -28.36 -6.25 14.62
C ASN A 164 -28.63 -4.74 14.69
N PHE A 165 -29.22 -4.22 13.62
CA PHE A 165 -29.73 -2.86 13.53
C PHE A 165 -31.08 -2.92 12.83
N LEU A 166 -32.11 -2.33 13.40
CA LEU A 166 -33.45 -2.36 12.84
C LEU A 166 -33.65 -1.11 11.96
N LEU A 167 -33.74 -1.30 10.64
CA LEU A 167 -33.97 -0.21 9.68
C LEU A 167 -35.45 0.13 9.60
N ASP A 168 -35.76 1.42 9.50
CA ASP A 168 -37.12 1.96 9.47
C ASP A 168 -37.60 2.27 8.04
N PRO A 169 -38.56 1.49 7.50
CA PRO A 169 -39.14 1.77 6.18
C PRO A 169 -39.83 3.13 6.10
N ASN A 170 -40.41 3.62 7.19
CA ASN A 170 -41.13 4.90 7.23
C ASN A 170 -40.18 6.10 7.14
N GLN A 171 -38.89 5.90 7.43
CA GLN A 171 -37.83 6.89 7.22
C GLN A 171 -37.11 6.70 5.87
N GLY A 172 -37.60 5.81 5.01
CA GLY A 172 -36.98 5.49 3.73
C GLY A 172 -35.65 4.74 3.84
N GLN A 173 -35.34 4.17 5.01
CA GLN A 173 -34.07 3.47 5.23
C GLN A 173 -33.98 2.15 4.46
N THR A 174 -35.10 1.66 3.96
CA THR A 174 -35.22 0.43 3.19
C THR A 174 -35.47 0.66 1.70
N ASN A 175 -35.36 1.92 1.23
CA ASN A 175 -35.61 2.25 -0.16
C ASN A 175 -34.51 1.69 -1.07
N THR A 176 -34.91 1.24 -2.26
CA THR A 176 -33.95 0.83 -3.30
C THR A 176 -33.00 1.97 -3.62
N GLY A 177 -31.70 1.71 -3.58
CA GLY A 177 -30.62 2.69 -3.75
C GLY A 177 -30.06 3.26 -2.45
N SER A 178 -30.75 3.10 -1.32
CA SER A 178 -30.22 3.51 -0.01
C SER A 178 -28.88 2.81 0.28
N THR A 179 -27.91 3.60 0.73
CA THR A 179 -26.53 3.15 0.93
C THR A 179 -26.07 3.50 2.35
N TYR A 180 -25.37 2.58 2.98
CA TYR A 180 -24.84 2.70 4.34
C TYR A 180 -23.40 2.20 4.42
N ILE A 181 -22.68 2.62 5.45
CA ILE A 181 -21.35 2.10 5.79
C ILE A 181 -21.42 1.51 7.20
N LEU A 182 -21.31 0.17 7.26
CA LEU A 182 -21.16 -0.56 8.50
C LEU A 182 -19.69 -0.51 8.94
N VAL A 183 -19.45 0.01 10.14
CA VAL A 183 -18.11 0.15 10.71
C VAL A 183 -17.98 -0.74 11.93
N ILE A 184 -16.94 -1.56 11.94
CA ILE A 184 -16.59 -2.42 13.08
C ILE A 184 -15.32 -1.85 13.70
N ASN A 185 -15.45 -1.33 14.92
CA ASN A 185 -14.34 -0.82 15.70
C ASN A 185 -13.94 -1.85 16.77
N PRO A 186 -12.71 -2.37 16.73
CA PRO A 186 -12.18 -3.14 17.85
C PRO A 186 -11.76 -2.21 19.01
N PRO A 187 -11.54 -2.74 20.22
CA PRO A 187 -11.11 -1.94 21.37
C PRO A 187 -9.74 -1.27 21.14
N ALA A 188 -9.53 -0.14 21.81
CA ALA A 188 -8.24 0.54 21.81
C ALA A 188 -7.14 -0.43 22.28
N ASN A 189 -6.03 -0.49 21.54
CA ASN A 189 -4.89 -1.41 21.73
C ASN A 189 -5.14 -2.89 21.38
N SER A 190 -6.23 -3.22 20.67
CA SER A 190 -6.39 -4.58 20.15
C SER A 190 -5.41 -4.88 19.02
N ILE A 191 -5.20 -6.18 18.77
CA ILE A 191 -4.47 -6.69 17.61
C ILE A 191 -5.31 -6.68 16.32
N TYR A 192 -6.55 -6.19 16.34
CA TYR A 192 -7.42 -6.21 15.18
C TYR A 192 -7.55 -4.82 14.56
N GLN A 193 -7.78 -4.76 13.25
CA GLN A 193 -7.98 -3.51 12.51
C GLN A 193 -9.46 -3.18 12.34
N GLN A 194 -9.81 -1.88 12.32
CA GLN A 194 -11.16 -1.43 11.98
C GLN A 194 -11.56 -1.97 10.59
N ARG A 195 -12.81 -2.43 10.47
CA ARG A 195 -13.37 -2.84 9.18
C ARG A 195 -14.48 -1.89 8.74
N ARG A 196 -14.62 -1.72 7.43
CA ARG A 196 -15.67 -0.91 6.80
C ARG A 196 -16.32 -1.68 5.66
N ILE A 197 -17.64 -1.77 5.69
CA ILE A 197 -18.43 -2.49 4.70
C ILE A 197 -19.51 -1.55 4.18
N LYS A 198 -19.50 -1.30 2.87
CA LYS A 198 -20.58 -0.59 2.20
C LYS A 198 -21.75 -1.52 1.99
N ILE A 199 -22.95 -1.11 2.39
CA ILE A 199 -24.21 -1.82 2.19
C ILE A 199 -25.05 -0.98 1.23
N GLN A 200 -25.55 -1.58 0.16
CA GLN A 200 -26.44 -0.91 -0.79
C GLN A 200 -27.70 -1.74 -1.01
N ILE A 201 -28.87 -1.16 -0.75
CA ILE A 201 -30.16 -1.81 -1.00
C ILE A 201 -30.42 -1.83 -2.50
N VAL A 202 -30.61 -3.02 -3.06
CA VAL A 202 -30.81 -3.22 -4.51
C VAL A 202 -32.25 -3.54 -4.87
N GLU A 203 -33.02 -4.11 -3.95
CA GLU A 203 -34.41 -4.46 -4.19
C GLU A 203 -35.19 -4.48 -2.87
N ASN A 204 -36.44 -4.06 -2.92
CA ASN A 204 -37.38 -4.16 -1.81
C ASN A 204 -38.74 -4.58 -2.39
N ASN A 205 -39.04 -5.87 -2.32
CA ASN A 205 -40.16 -6.49 -3.05
C ASN A 205 -41.19 -7.16 -2.14
N GLY A 206 -41.36 -6.69 -0.92
CA GLY A 206 -42.39 -7.24 -0.04
C GLY A 206 -43.81 -6.80 -0.37
N ASP A 207 -44.76 -7.72 -0.24
CA ASP A 207 -46.13 -7.36 0.13
C ASP A 207 -46.16 -7.02 1.64
N ASP A 208 -47.21 -6.35 2.12
CA ASP A 208 -47.38 -5.80 3.50
C ASP A 208 -47.14 -6.79 4.67
N ASN A 209 -46.92 -8.08 4.39
CA ASN A 209 -46.69 -9.16 5.35
C ASN A 209 -45.34 -9.90 5.21
N ASN A 210 -44.49 -9.58 4.22
CA ASN A 210 -43.19 -10.26 4.00
C ASN A 210 -42.21 -9.38 3.21
N SER A 211 -41.54 -8.45 3.89
CA SER A 211 -40.65 -7.46 3.27
C SER A 211 -39.27 -8.02 2.94
N ILE A 212 -39.16 -8.63 1.76
CA ILE A 212 -37.89 -9.13 1.24
C ILE A 212 -37.04 -7.96 0.74
N ILE A 213 -36.06 -7.56 1.54
CA ILE A 213 -35.02 -6.61 1.16
C ILE A 213 -33.79 -7.36 0.65
N LYS A 214 -33.32 -6.97 -0.53
CA LYS A 214 -32.05 -7.42 -1.07
C LYS A 214 -31.03 -6.31 -0.99
N TYR A 215 -29.81 -6.65 -0.58
CA TYR A 215 -28.71 -5.70 -0.56
C TYR A 215 -27.40 -6.35 -1.00
N VAL A 216 -26.48 -5.50 -1.46
CA VAL A 216 -25.09 -5.85 -1.76
C VAL A 216 -24.20 -5.29 -0.67
N ALA A 217 -23.37 -6.14 -0.08
CA ALA A 217 -22.32 -5.76 0.85
C ALA A 217 -20.97 -5.78 0.12
N THR A 218 -20.17 -4.72 0.27
CA THR A 218 -18.85 -4.57 -0.36
C THR A 218 -17.83 -4.18 0.69
N SER A 219 -16.74 -4.93 0.80
CA SER A 219 -15.65 -4.62 1.73
C SER A 219 -14.81 -3.45 1.22
N LEU A 220 -14.67 -2.39 2.01
CA LEU A 220 -13.92 -1.19 1.63
C LEU A 220 -12.43 -1.27 2.03
N ASP A 221 -12.09 -2.20 2.90
CA ASP A 221 -10.73 -2.51 3.36
C ASP A 221 -10.02 -3.58 2.50
N GLY A 222 -10.70 -4.10 1.46
CA GLY A 222 -10.22 -5.20 0.63
C GLY A 222 -10.13 -6.55 1.35
N GLN A 223 -10.59 -6.62 2.61
CA GLN A 223 -10.62 -7.84 3.39
C GLN A 223 -11.83 -8.70 2.96
N PRO A 224 -11.72 -10.03 3.01
CA PRO A 224 -12.84 -10.88 2.63
C PRO A 224 -14.09 -10.67 3.50
N ILE A 225 -15.25 -10.84 2.86
CA ILE A 225 -16.58 -10.96 3.46
C ILE A 225 -17.25 -12.18 2.83
N THR A 226 -18.05 -12.91 3.59
CA THR A 226 -18.83 -14.01 3.02
C THR A 226 -20.23 -13.93 3.55
N THR A 227 -21.20 -14.35 2.74
CA THR A 227 -22.54 -14.68 3.20
C THR A 227 -22.69 -16.14 3.51
N THR A 228 -21.69 -17.04 3.45
CA THR A 228 -21.85 -18.50 3.72
C THR A 228 -21.67 -18.90 5.17
N GLY A 229 -20.84 -18.18 5.92
CA GLY A 229 -20.27 -18.64 7.18
C GLY A 229 -19.26 -19.75 7.07
N GLY A 230 -18.89 -20.12 5.84
CA GLY A 230 -17.81 -21.05 5.58
C GLY A 230 -16.47 -20.46 5.99
N THR A 231 -15.48 -21.33 6.15
CA THR A 231 -14.10 -20.93 6.47
C THR A 231 -13.36 -20.38 5.24
N ASN A 232 -13.90 -20.55 4.03
CA ASN A 232 -13.31 -20.04 2.80
C ASN A 232 -13.86 -18.64 2.48
N PHE A 233 -13.06 -17.61 2.73
CA PHE A 233 -13.41 -16.21 2.48
C PHE A 233 -12.63 -15.69 1.26
N THR A 234 -13.19 -15.80 0.06
CA THR A 234 -12.55 -15.26 -1.16
C THR A 234 -13.20 -13.99 -1.68
N ASP A 235 -14.44 -13.73 -1.28
CA ASP A 235 -15.24 -12.66 -1.89
C ASP A 235 -15.06 -11.34 -1.15
N THR A 236 -14.99 -10.25 -1.90
CA THR A 236 -15.01 -8.88 -1.37
C THR A 236 -16.37 -8.21 -1.55
N VAL A 237 -17.29 -8.89 -2.26
CA VAL A 237 -18.67 -8.46 -2.52
C VAL A 237 -19.59 -9.65 -2.24
N ALA A 238 -20.65 -9.45 -1.47
CA ALA A 238 -21.62 -10.48 -1.17
C ALA A 238 -23.06 -9.98 -1.38
N LEU A 239 -23.88 -10.77 -2.05
CA LEU A 239 -25.31 -10.51 -2.26
C LEU A 239 -26.13 -11.17 -1.15
N VAL A 240 -27.01 -10.39 -0.53
CA VAL A 240 -27.94 -10.88 0.50
C VAL A 240 -29.37 -10.83 -0.06
N PRO A 241 -30.01 -11.98 -0.32
CA PRO A 241 -31.28 -12.03 -1.05
C PRO A 241 -32.54 -11.82 -0.20
N ASN A 242 -32.46 -11.73 1.13
CA ASN A 242 -33.60 -11.37 2.00
C ASN A 242 -33.12 -10.89 3.39
N ALA A 243 -33.19 -9.61 3.74
CA ALA A 243 -32.74 -9.14 5.06
C ALA A 243 -33.55 -9.69 6.25
N GLU A 244 -34.80 -10.13 6.07
CA GLU A 244 -35.68 -10.63 7.15
C GLU A 244 -35.47 -12.13 7.46
N THR A 245 -35.16 -12.95 6.44
CA THR A 245 -34.90 -14.40 6.60
C THR A 245 -33.46 -14.82 6.30
N VAL A 246 -32.71 -13.92 5.66
CA VAL A 246 -31.26 -14.00 5.41
C VAL A 246 -30.62 -12.86 6.21
N GLY A 247 -30.86 -12.93 7.52
CA GLY A 247 -29.86 -12.60 8.54
C GLY A 247 -29.10 -13.88 8.92
N LEU A 248 -27.96 -13.75 9.58
CA LEU A 248 -27.13 -14.92 9.94
C LEU A 248 -27.83 -16.01 10.75
N ASP A 249 -27.66 -17.26 10.28
CA ASP A 249 -27.89 -18.57 10.93
C ASP A 249 -29.35 -19.08 10.89
N LEU A 250 -29.65 -20.26 10.30
CA LEU A 250 -29.05 -21.59 10.55
C LEU A 250 -28.93 -22.45 9.26
N LEU A 251 -27.68 -22.86 8.98
CA LEU A 251 -27.21 -23.77 7.92
C LEU A 251 -27.37 -23.26 6.47
N ALA A 252 -26.19 -22.98 5.89
CA ALA A 252 -25.95 -22.35 4.61
C ALA A 252 -26.40 -20.88 4.56
N PHE A 253 -25.41 -20.03 4.74
CA PHE A 253 -25.40 -18.61 4.44
C PHE A 253 -25.38 -17.57 5.61
N ARG A 254 -24.21 -17.43 6.29
CA ARG A 254 -23.82 -16.33 7.21
C ARG A 254 -22.99 -15.14 6.65
N PHE A 255 -23.35 -13.88 6.95
CA PHE A 255 -22.51 -12.67 6.82
C PHE A 255 -21.39 -12.57 7.90
N THR A 256 -20.16 -12.98 7.57
CA THR A 256 -19.03 -12.94 8.50
C THR A 256 -17.99 -11.91 8.08
N THR A 257 -17.58 -11.07 9.03
CA THR A 257 -16.37 -10.24 8.91
C THR A 257 -15.26 -10.87 9.74
N GLY A 258 -14.19 -11.32 9.06
CA GLY A 258 -12.97 -11.79 9.71
C GLY A 258 -12.16 -10.62 10.27
N MET A 259 -11.88 -10.63 11.58
CA MET A 259 -10.94 -9.70 12.21
C MET A 259 -9.54 -10.34 12.19
N CYS A 260 -8.67 -9.89 11.28
CA CYS A 260 -7.32 -10.44 11.14
C CYS A 260 -6.32 -9.69 12.02
N GLN A 261 -5.42 -10.44 12.65
CA GLN A 261 -4.18 -9.89 13.19
C GLN A 261 -3.35 -9.27 12.04
N PRO A 262 -2.70 -8.11 12.21
CA PRO A 262 -1.89 -7.48 11.18
C PRO A 262 -0.61 -8.28 10.88
N ASN A 263 -0.05 -8.96 11.88
CA ASN A 263 1.24 -9.66 11.77
C ASN A 263 1.01 -11.18 11.79
N GLN A 264 0.46 -11.72 10.71
CA GLN A 264 0.25 -13.18 10.55
C GLN A 264 1.50 -13.93 10.08
N ILE A 265 2.48 -13.19 9.56
CA ILE A 265 3.77 -13.69 9.12
C ILE A 265 4.85 -12.71 9.58
N GLN A 266 6.05 -13.20 9.85
CA GLN A 266 7.20 -12.37 10.21
C GLN A 266 8.40 -12.74 9.34
N ILE A 267 9.10 -11.76 8.79
CA ILE A 267 10.38 -11.93 8.10
C ILE A 267 11.51 -11.23 8.85
N ILE A 268 12.61 -11.94 9.06
CA ILE A 268 13.88 -11.40 9.59
C ILE A 268 14.97 -11.68 8.57
N LYS A 269 15.85 -10.69 8.34
CA LYS A 269 16.98 -10.79 7.42
C LYS A 269 18.28 -10.50 8.14
N THR A 270 19.27 -11.37 7.94
CA THR A 270 20.62 -11.23 8.49
C THR A 270 21.67 -11.54 7.43
N GLY A 271 22.87 -10.99 7.59
CA GLY A 271 24.06 -11.34 6.81
C GLY A 271 25.13 -11.97 7.70
N ASP A 272 26.02 -12.76 7.11
CA ASP A 272 27.15 -13.41 7.81
C ASP A 272 28.23 -12.42 8.26
N ARG A 273 28.24 -11.21 7.71
CA ARG A 273 29.24 -10.17 7.99
C ARG A 273 28.68 -8.76 7.85
N ALA A 274 29.25 -7.82 8.61
CA ALA A 274 28.87 -6.41 8.57
C ALA A 274 29.67 -5.58 7.54
N THR A 275 30.80 -6.10 7.05
CA THR A 275 31.66 -5.45 6.05
C THR A 275 32.08 -6.43 4.97
N ALA A 276 32.26 -5.97 3.73
CA ALA A 276 32.78 -6.78 2.63
C ALA A 276 33.49 -5.93 1.57
N GLU A 277 34.32 -6.57 0.77
CA GLU A 277 35.05 -5.99 -0.37
C GLU A 277 34.59 -6.58 -1.70
N PRO A 278 34.75 -5.88 -2.83
CA PRO A 278 34.53 -6.46 -4.15
C PRO A 278 35.28 -7.78 -4.34
N GLY A 279 34.57 -8.81 -4.81
CA GLY A 279 35.04 -10.19 -4.89
C GLY A 279 34.52 -11.10 -3.78
N ASP A 280 34.17 -10.54 -2.60
CA ASP A 280 33.63 -11.31 -1.48
C ASP A 280 32.29 -11.96 -1.84
N THR A 281 32.06 -13.13 -1.22
CA THR A 281 30.74 -13.77 -1.18
C THR A 281 30.13 -13.56 0.21
N VAL A 282 28.96 -12.93 0.23
CA VAL A 282 28.17 -12.66 1.44
C VAL A 282 27.01 -13.63 1.48
N ILE A 283 26.77 -14.21 2.66
CA ILE A 283 25.70 -15.18 2.88
C ILE A 283 24.57 -14.47 3.64
N TYR A 284 23.40 -14.39 3.02
CA TYR A 284 22.18 -13.89 3.64
C TYR A 284 21.34 -15.03 4.18
N ARG A 285 20.71 -14.79 5.34
CA ARG A 285 19.71 -15.68 5.94
C ARG A 285 18.41 -14.93 6.14
N LEU A 286 17.34 -15.51 5.61
CA LEU A 286 15.97 -15.09 5.79
C LEU A 286 15.27 -16.09 6.71
N THR A 287 14.61 -15.59 7.73
CA THR A 287 13.84 -16.38 8.68
C THR A 287 12.40 -15.92 8.60
N ILE A 288 11.52 -16.78 8.10
CA ILE A 288 10.11 -16.53 7.88
C ILE A 288 9.31 -17.34 8.89
N LYS A 289 8.66 -16.68 9.85
CA LYS A 289 7.88 -17.34 10.90
C LYS A 289 6.38 -17.17 10.63
N ASN A 290 5.64 -18.27 10.64
CA ASN A 290 4.18 -18.25 10.61
C ASN A 290 3.66 -17.92 12.02
N LEU A 291 3.11 -16.72 12.18
CA LEU A 291 2.49 -16.25 13.43
C LEU A 291 0.97 -16.44 13.45
N SER A 292 0.40 -16.92 12.34
CA SER A 292 -1.03 -17.13 12.18
C SER A 292 -1.51 -18.42 12.82
N ASP A 293 -2.81 -18.51 13.03
CA ASP A 293 -3.56 -19.67 13.52
C ASP A 293 -3.87 -20.73 12.45
N ALA A 294 -3.39 -20.57 11.22
CA ALA A 294 -3.50 -21.55 10.14
C ALA A 294 -2.15 -21.82 9.48
N GLY A 295 -2.10 -22.83 8.60
CA GLY A 295 -0.95 -23.02 7.72
C GLY A 295 -0.83 -21.88 6.71
N LEU A 296 0.41 -21.56 6.30
CA LEU A 296 0.69 -20.62 5.21
C LEU A 296 1.32 -21.37 4.04
N ASN A 297 0.75 -21.26 2.84
CA ASN A 297 1.27 -21.78 1.60
C ASN A 297 1.64 -20.63 0.64
N ASN A 298 2.11 -20.97 -0.57
CA ASN A 298 2.46 -20.00 -1.61
C ASN A 298 3.41 -18.90 -1.10
N LEU A 299 4.44 -19.31 -0.33
CA LEU A 299 5.41 -18.37 0.22
C LEU A 299 6.29 -17.83 -0.92
N VAL A 300 6.17 -16.53 -1.17
CA VAL A 300 6.94 -15.78 -2.18
C VAL A 300 7.69 -14.66 -1.49
N ILE A 301 9.01 -14.74 -1.53
CA ILE A 301 9.91 -13.71 -1.02
C ILE A 301 10.47 -12.93 -2.19
N THR A 302 10.37 -11.61 -2.14
CA THR A 302 11.01 -10.70 -3.09
C THR A 302 12.14 -9.96 -2.38
N ASP A 303 13.37 -10.16 -2.85
CA ASP A 303 14.59 -9.57 -2.31
C ASP A 303 15.22 -8.62 -3.33
N ASN A 304 15.31 -7.34 -2.97
CA ASN A 304 15.89 -6.31 -3.82
C ASN A 304 17.34 -6.06 -3.40
N LEU A 305 18.26 -6.62 -4.17
CA LEU A 305 19.69 -6.44 -3.97
C LEU A 305 20.08 -4.98 -4.25
N PRO A 306 21.15 -4.45 -3.60
CA PRO A 306 21.73 -3.16 -3.95
C PRO A 306 22.66 -3.28 -5.17
N LEU A 307 23.08 -2.14 -5.73
CA LEU A 307 23.99 -2.10 -6.88
C LEU A 307 25.27 -2.91 -6.60
N GLY A 308 25.72 -3.68 -7.59
CA GLY A 308 26.96 -4.45 -7.53
C GLY A 308 26.87 -5.76 -6.75
N PHE A 309 25.67 -6.21 -6.39
CA PHE A 309 25.45 -7.49 -5.72
C PHE A 309 24.93 -8.50 -6.74
N LYS A 310 25.70 -9.55 -6.98
CA LYS A 310 25.36 -10.59 -7.94
C LYS A 310 24.88 -11.83 -7.21
N PHE A 311 23.60 -12.16 -7.39
CA PHE A 311 23.03 -13.39 -6.84
C PHE A 311 23.70 -14.66 -7.38
N LEU A 312 23.89 -15.67 -6.52
CA LEU A 312 24.43 -16.98 -6.88
C LEU A 312 23.32 -18.05 -6.80
N PRO A 313 22.62 -18.41 -7.90
CA PRO A 313 21.43 -19.27 -7.85
C PRO A 313 21.64 -20.64 -7.18
N GLN A 314 22.80 -21.26 -7.39
CA GLN A 314 23.12 -22.59 -6.83
C GLN A 314 23.39 -22.58 -5.32
N SER A 315 23.46 -21.40 -4.69
CA SER A 315 23.74 -21.24 -3.27
C SER A 315 22.50 -21.42 -2.38
N ILE A 316 21.29 -21.39 -2.94
CA ILE A 316 20.08 -21.37 -2.13
C ILE A 316 19.89 -22.69 -1.38
N ARG A 317 19.60 -22.59 -0.09
CA ARG A 317 19.15 -23.71 0.75
C ARG A 317 17.94 -23.25 1.54
N GLY A 318 16.89 -24.07 1.59
CA GLY A 318 15.71 -23.85 2.41
C GLY A 318 15.54 -24.98 3.41
N GLU A 319 15.01 -24.69 4.59
CA GLU A 319 14.62 -25.70 5.58
C GLU A 319 13.43 -25.26 6.43
N ILE A 320 12.63 -26.23 6.87
CA ILE A 320 11.62 -26.08 7.93
C ILE A 320 11.88 -27.20 8.93
N ASP A 321 12.00 -26.88 10.23
CA ASP A 321 12.29 -27.85 11.29
C ASP A 321 13.50 -28.77 10.96
N SER A 322 14.57 -28.18 10.41
CA SER A 322 15.77 -28.90 9.97
C SER A 322 15.56 -29.93 8.85
N GLN A 323 14.39 -29.95 8.22
CA GLN A 323 14.14 -30.72 7.01
C GLN A 323 14.33 -29.84 5.78
N PRO A 324 15.07 -30.31 4.75
CA PRO A 324 15.34 -29.52 3.56
C PRO A 324 14.04 -29.25 2.78
N VAL A 325 13.88 -28.02 2.32
CA VAL A 325 12.78 -27.56 1.46
C VAL A 325 13.36 -27.05 0.15
N ALA A 326 12.76 -27.48 -0.96
CA ALA A 326 13.12 -26.98 -2.28
C ALA A 326 12.66 -25.53 -2.43
N ILE A 327 13.60 -24.64 -2.75
CA ILE A 327 13.33 -23.23 -3.04
C ILE A 327 13.60 -22.99 -4.52
N THR A 328 12.59 -22.51 -5.21
CA THR A 328 12.73 -22.04 -6.59
C THR A 328 13.14 -20.58 -6.59
N SER A 329 13.98 -20.19 -7.54
CA SER A 329 14.44 -18.81 -7.64
C SER A 329 14.38 -18.28 -9.05
N GLN A 330 13.95 -17.03 -9.18
CA GLN A 330 13.98 -16.27 -10.42
C GLN A 330 14.66 -14.93 -10.16
N THR A 331 15.41 -14.44 -11.15
CA THR A 331 16.08 -13.14 -11.07
C THR A 331 15.64 -12.24 -12.21
N ASN A 332 15.25 -11.01 -11.88
CA ASN A 332 14.96 -9.95 -12.84
C ASN A 332 15.77 -8.71 -12.47
N GLY A 333 16.92 -8.51 -13.13
CA GLY A 333 17.87 -7.48 -12.76
C GLY A 333 18.40 -7.71 -11.34
N ASN A 334 18.16 -6.74 -10.45
CA ASN A 334 18.59 -6.80 -9.04
C ASN A 334 17.55 -7.41 -8.09
N ILE A 335 16.39 -7.81 -8.61
CA ILE A 335 15.32 -8.40 -7.82
C ILE A 335 15.42 -9.92 -7.92
N ILE A 336 15.49 -10.59 -6.76
CA ILE A 336 15.40 -12.03 -6.62
C ILE A 336 14.00 -12.37 -6.11
N THR A 337 13.30 -13.26 -6.79
CA THR A 337 12.06 -13.86 -6.30
C THR A 337 12.35 -15.30 -5.87
N LEU A 338 12.11 -15.61 -4.61
CA LEU A 338 12.27 -16.95 -4.02
C LEU A 338 10.88 -17.50 -3.70
N SER A 339 10.55 -18.67 -4.20
CA SER A 339 9.26 -19.31 -3.95
C SER A 339 9.45 -20.70 -3.35
N ALA A 340 8.70 -20.99 -2.29
CA ALA A 340 8.67 -22.29 -1.64
C ALA A 340 7.28 -22.93 -1.81
N ASP A 341 7.22 -24.07 -2.48
CA ASP A 341 5.99 -24.85 -2.63
C ASP A 341 5.81 -25.80 -1.44
N VAL A 342 5.64 -25.20 -0.26
CA VAL A 342 5.46 -25.89 1.02
C VAL A 342 4.45 -25.14 1.87
N THR A 343 3.74 -25.87 2.72
CA THR A 343 2.91 -25.27 3.75
C THR A 343 3.70 -25.14 5.05
N ALA A 344 3.95 -23.91 5.51
CA ALA A 344 4.47 -23.63 6.84
C ALA A 344 3.32 -23.71 7.85
N SER A 345 3.28 -24.76 8.67
CA SER A 345 2.27 -24.90 9.74
C SER A 345 2.37 -23.79 10.79
N THR A 346 1.31 -23.58 11.57
CA THR A 346 1.24 -22.60 12.67
C THR A 346 2.46 -22.68 13.58
N GLY A 347 3.09 -21.53 13.84
CA GLY A 347 4.28 -21.40 14.69
C GLY A 347 5.59 -21.89 14.07
N LYS A 348 5.56 -22.54 12.91
CA LYS A 348 6.76 -23.03 12.22
C LYS A 348 7.51 -21.92 11.50
N THR A 349 8.79 -22.18 11.25
CA THR A 349 9.73 -21.22 10.67
C THR A 349 10.40 -21.82 9.43
N LEU A 350 10.29 -21.13 8.30
CA LEU A 350 11.03 -21.38 7.08
C LEU A 350 12.32 -20.56 7.11
N ASN A 351 13.47 -21.23 7.12
CA ASN A 351 14.76 -20.61 6.97
C ASN A 351 15.23 -20.75 5.54
N ILE A 352 15.65 -19.64 4.93
CA ILE A 352 16.25 -19.62 3.60
C ILE A 352 17.64 -18.98 3.71
N VAL A 353 18.64 -19.65 3.18
CA VAL A 353 20.00 -19.13 3.06
C VAL A 353 20.33 -18.99 1.59
N TYR A 354 20.96 -17.89 1.20
CA TYR A 354 21.49 -17.71 -0.14
C TYR A 354 22.72 -16.82 -0.11
N ALA A 355 23.52 -16.89 -1.17
CA ALA A 355 24.75 -16.13 -1.31
C ALA A 355 24.70 -15.13 -2.46
N VAL A 356 25.42 -14.03 -2.28
CA VAL A 356 25.67 -13.02 -3.31
C VAL A 356 27.16 -12.75 -3.40
N GLN A 357 27.65 -12.48 -4.59
CA GLN A 357 29.01 -12.04 -4.83
C GLN A 357 29.03 -10.54 -5.10
N LEU A 358 29.95 -9.80 -4.46
CA LEU A 358 30.12 -8.37 -4.69
C LEU A 358 30.98 -8.12 -5.94
N THR A 359 30.52 -7.23 -6.81
CA THR A 359 31.29 -6.71 -7.95
C THR A 359 31.98 -5.39 -7.59
N SER A 360 32.84 -4.89 -8.47
CA SER A 360 33.49 -3.56 -8.30
C SER A 360 32.49 -2.42 -8.17
N ASP A 361 31.30 -2.54 -8.77
CA ASP A 361 30.25 -1.51 -8.68
C ASP A 361 29.61 -1.42 -7.29
N ALA A 362 29.81 -2.42 -6.43
CA ALA A 362 29.28 -2.41 -5.07
C ALA A 362 29.80 -1.23 -4.24
N VAL A 363 31.00 -0.73 -4.56
CA VAL A 363 31.61 0.45 -3.91
C VAL A 363 30.77 1.72 -4.13
N ARG A 364 30.04 1.79 -5.25
CA ARG A 364 29.14 2.89 -5.59
C ARG A 364 27.72 2.66 -5.09
N GLY A 365 27.42 1.46 -4.58
CA GLY A 365 26.12 1.05 -4.09
C GLY A 365 25.89 1.41 -2.62
N THR A 366 24.63 1.33 -2.19
CA THR A 366 24.26 1.60 -0.81
C THR A 366 24.62 0.48 0.15
N GLY A 367 24.85 -0.75 -0.33
CA GLY A 367 25.03 -1.94 0.51
C GLY A 367 23.78 -2.38 1.29
N ARG A 368 22.63 -1.75 1.08
CA ARG A 368 21.36 -2.08 1.76
C ARG A 368 20.58 -3.12 0.96
N ASN A 369 20.49 -4.33 1.50
CA ASN A 369 19.67 -5.39 0.93
C ASN A 369 18.28 -5.45 1.61
N SER A 370 17.20 -5.67 0.86
CA SER A 370 15.82 -5.52 1.37
C SER A 370 14.87 -6.61 0.85
N ALA A 371 14.28 -7.38 1.76
CA ALA A 371 13.36 -8.47 1.44
C ALA A 371 11.93 -8.24 1.96
N ILE A 372 10.94 -8.67 1.20
CA ILE A 372 9.51 -8.71 1.57
C ILE A 372 9.02 -10.14 1.37
N VAL A 373 8.15 -10.64 2.26
CA VAL A 373 7.48 -11.93 2.10
C VAL A 373 5.99 -11.74 1.87
N ASN A 374 5.42 -12.57 0.99
CA ASN A 374 4.00 -12.77 0.82
C ASN A 374 3.68 -14.26 0.99
N ALA A 375 2.52 -14.58 1.53
CA ALA A 375 2.02 -15.94 1.64
C ALA A 375 0.49 -15.94 1.60
N GLN A 376 -0.11 -17.12 1.45
CA GLN A 376 -1.56 -17.29 1.54
C GLN A 376 -1.88 -18.26 2.68
N ARG A 377 -2.99 -18.03 3.37
CA ARG A 377 -3.46 -18.97 4.38
C ARG A 377 -4.10 -20.19 3.72
N THR A 378 -3.87 -21.37 4.29
CA THR A 378 -4.40 -22.63 3.76
C THR A 378 -5.88 -22.84 4.02
N ASP A 379 -6.45 -22.19 5.04
CA ASP A 379 -7.83 -22.36 5.46
C ASP A 379 -8.82 -21.53 4.63
N ASN A 380 -8.38 -20.40 4.09
CA ASN A 380 -9.28 -19.45 3.43
C ASN A 380 -8.67 -18.72 2.21
N GLY A 381 -7.40 -18.98 1.87
CA GLY A 381 -6.70 -18.34 0.75
C GLY A 381 -6.32 -16.87 0.97
N PHE A 382 -6.56 -16.31 2.16
CA PHE A 382 -6.27 -14.91 2.46
C PHE A 382 -4.77 -14.62 2.37
N SER A 383 -4.42 -13.54 1.68
CA SER A 383 -3.03 -13.14 1.46
C SER A 383 -2.49 -12.36 2.67
N THR A 384 -1.33 -12.78 3.15
CA THR A 384 -0.58 -12.11 4.21
C THR A 384 0.81 -11.70 3.74
N LYS A 385 1.35 -10.63 4.32
CA LYS A 385 2.64 -10.06 3.94
C LYS A 385 3.39 -9.49 5.14
N ASP A 386 4.71 -9.48 5.06
CA ASP A 386 5.57 -8.75 6.00
C ASP A 386 6.84 -8.23 5.31
N GLY A 387 7.47 -7.22 5.91
CA GLY A 387 8.65 -6.52 5.42
C GLY A 387 8.43 -5.02 5.19
N PRO A 388 9.46 -4.28 4.73
CA PRO A 388 10.76 -4.81 4.30
C PRO A 388 11.69 -5.16 5.47
N ALA A 389 12.21 -6.39 5.48
CA ALA A 389 13.33 -6.78 6.31
C ALA A 389 14.65 -6.41 5.63
N THR A 390 15.46 -5.57 6.26
CA THR A 390 16.68 -5.02 5.62
C THR A 390 17.95 -5.34 6.39
N TYR A 391 19.04 -5.57 5.65
CA TYR A 391 20.38 -5.73 6.21
C TYR A 391 21.37 -4.79 5.48
N GLN A 392 22.12 -4.01 6.25
CA GLN A 392 23.06 -3.01 5.75
C GLN A 392 24.48 -3.56 5.82
N LEU A 393 25.14 -3.67 4.67
CA LEU A 393 26.54 -4.04 4.55
C LEU A 393 27.39 -2.80 4.33
N LYS A 394 28.52 -2.66 5.04
CA LYS A 394 29.50 -1.61 4.79
C LYS A 394 30.52 -2.08 3.76
N ILE A 395 30.49 -1.50 2.57
CA ILE A 395 31.41 -1.86 1.49
C ILE A 395 32.74 -1.14 1.69
N ARG A 396 33.83 -1.89 1.63
CA ARG A 396 35.18 -1.37 1.58
C ARG A 396 35.69 -1.48 0.14
N PRO A 397 36.34 -0.44 -0.42
CA PRO A 397 36.86 -0.51 -1.79
C PRO A 397 37.93 -1.59 -2.00
N GLY A 398 38.67 -1.97 -0.96
CA GLY A 398 39.71 -3.00 -1.06
C GLY A 398 40.70 -2.72 -2.19
N ILE A 399 40.99 -3.76 -2.98
CA ILE A 399 41.92 -3.70 -4.14
C ILE A 399 41.40 -2.86 -5.32
N VAL A 400 40.12 -2.49 -5.35
CA VAL A 400 39.54 -1.63 -6.39
C VAL A 400 39.36 -0.18 -5.90
N SER A 401 40.02 0.18 -4.81
CA SER A 401 40.13 1.58 -4.37
C SER A 401 40.72 2.44 -5.49
N ASP A 402 40.11 3.60 -5.70
CA ASP A 402 40.62 4.65 -6.57
C ASP A 402 41.48 5.67 -5.79
N CYS A 403 41.84 5.40 -4.54
CA CYS A 403 42.72 6.29 -3.80
C CYS A 403 44.09 6.38 -4.47
N GLY A 404 44.62 7.59 -4.58
CA GLY A 404 45.95 7.85 -5.11
C GLY A 404 46.98 8.16 -4.02
N THR A 405 48.18 8.55 -4.46
CA THR A 405 49.28 8.94 -3.57
C THR A 405 49.78 10.34 -3.92
N ILE A 406 49.87 11.22 -2.92
CA ILE A 406 50.60 12.49 -3.04
C ILE A 406 52.04 12.24 -2.61
N ILE A 407 53.00 12.56 -3.46
CA ILE A 407 54.42 12.58 -3.10
C ILE A 407 54.95 14.01 -3.18
N GLY A 408 56.01 14.31 -2.46
CA GLY A 408 56.60 15.63 -2.56
C GLY A 408 57.95 15.75 -1.89
N ARG A 409 58.52 16.95 -2.07
CA ARG A 409 59.80 17.31 -1.48
C ARG A 409 59.81 18.77 -1.07
N VAL A 410 60.42 19.06 0.07
CA VAL A 410 60.86 20.40 0.46
C VAL A 410 62.35 20.50 0.21
N PHE A 411 62.80 21.48 -0.58
CA PHE A 411 64.20 21.58 -1.01
C PHE A 411 64.68 23.03 -1.12
N VAL A 412 66.00 23.20 -1.07
CA VAL A 412 66.66 24.49 -1.27
C VAL A 412 66.79 24.76 -2.77
N ASP A 413 65.97 25.67 -3.26
CA ASP A 413 65.97 26.12 -4.65
C ASP A 413 67.01 27.23 -4.83
N ARG A 414 68.12 26.89 -5.50
CA ARG A 414 69.28 27.79 -5.66
C ARG A 414 69.20 28.64 -6.91
N ASN A 415 68.52 28.16 -7.94
CA ASN A 415 68.40 28.84 -9.23
C ASN A 415 67.04 29.52 -9.42
N PHE A 416 66.15 29.41 -8.42
CA PHE A 416 64.82 29.99 -8.34
C PHE A 416 63.88 29.53 -9.46
N ASP A 417 64.08 28.34 -10.01
CA ASP A 417 63.21 27.84 -11.08
C ASP A 417 62.03 26.98 -10.58
N GLY A 418 61.98 26.70 -9.27
CA GLY A 418 60.91 25.97 -8.61
C GLY A 418 60.80 24.49 -8.96
N GLU A 419 61.80 23.94 -9.63
CA GLU A 419 62.01 22.50 -9.83
C GLU A 419 63.24 22.07 -9.04
N GLN A 420 63.28 20.80 -8.66
CA GLN A 420 64.43 20.28 -7.90
C GLN A 420 65.51 19.75 -8.84
N GLN A 421 66.74 20.24 -8.73
CA GLN A 421 67.89 19.76 -9.52
C GLN A 421 68.92 18.98 -8.70
N PRO A 422 69.86 18.26 -9.36
CA PRO A 422 71.05 17.72 -8.70
C PRO A 422 71.87 18.82 -8.02
N GLY A 423 72.25 18.61 -6.76
CA GLY A 423 72.99 19.60 -5.96
C GLY A 423 72.10 20.47 -5.05
N GLU A 424 70.78 20.40 -5.22
CA GLU A 424 69.82 21.03 -4.32
C GLU A 424 69.44 20.08 -3.19
N ARG A 425 69.76 20.49 -1.96
CA ARG A 425 69.51 19.68 -0.76
C ARG A 425 68.05 19.76 -0.36
N GLY A 426 67.53 18.65 0.18
CA GLY A 426 66.24 18.64 0.84
C GLY A 426 66.28 19.32 2.21
N ILE A 427 65.11 19.73 2.69
CA ILE A 427 64.93 20.28 4.03
C ILE A 427 64.29 19.23 4.94
N PRO A 428 65.00 18.75 5.96
CA PRO A 428 64.47 17.79 6.91
C PRO A 428 63.48 18.44 7.88
N ASN A 429 62.54 17.65 8.41
CA ASN A 429 61.57 18.06 9.43
C ASN A 429 60.68 19.24 9.03
N ALA A 430 60.60 19.58 7.75
CA ALA A 430 59.67 20.57 7.24
C ALA A 430 58.24 20.04 7.39
N VAL A 431 57.33 20.90 7.82
CA VAL A 431 55.95 20.56 8.14
C VAL A 431 55.03 21.06 7.05
N ILE A 432 54.18 20.18 6.54
CA ILE A 432 53.16 20.51 5.55
C ILE A 432 51.79 20.18 6.13
N PHE A 433 50.83 21.10 6.00
CA PHE A 433 49.43 20.87 6.34
C PHE A 433 48.61 20.70 5.07
N LEU A 434 47.80 19.65 4.98
CA LEU A 434 46.80 19.48 3.91
C LEU A 434 45.46 20.11 4.31
N GLU A 435 44.58 20.31 3.34
CA GLU A 435 43.26 20.92 3.53
C GLU A 435 42.33 20.11 4.45
N ASP A 436 42.58 18.81 4.59
CA ASP A 436 41.84 17.89 5.47
C ASP A 436 42.36 17.90 6.93
N GLY A 437 43.37 18.72 7.23
CA GLY A 437 44.00 18.82 8.54
C GLY A 437 45.17 17.86 8.77
N ASN A 438 45.55 17.04 7.78
CA ASN A 438 46.71 16.16 7.91
C ASN A 438 48.02 16.95 8.04
N ARG A 439 48.81 16.62 9.07
CA ARG A 439 50.14 17.19 9.32
C ARG A 439 51.24 16.22 8.88
N ILE A 440 52.00 16.60 7.87
CA ILE A 440 53.08 15.82 7.29
C ILE A 440 54.42 16.41 7.75
N THR A 441 55.42 15.56 7.97
CA THR A 441 56.79 15.99 8.28
C THR A 441 57.76 15.31 7.34
N THR A 442 58.65 16.07 6.71
CA THR A 442 59.62 15.54 5.73
C THR A 442 60.72 14.71 6.39
N ASP A 443 61.22 13.74 5.63
CA ASP A 443 62.36 12.90 6.00
C ASP A 443 63.70 13.67 5.96
N PRO A 444 64.84 13.05 6.32
CA PRO A 444 66.16 13.69 6.26
C PRO A 444 66.56 14.27 4.90
N ASN A 445 65.99 13.74 3.81
CA ASN A 445 66.22 14.18 2.43
C ASN A 445 65.15 15.16 1.94
N GLY A 446 64.26 15.62 2.82
CA GLY A 446 63.16 16.53 2.53
C GLY A 446 61.98 15.89 1.81
N LEU A 447 61.93 14.57 1.67
CA LEU A 447 60.86 13.85 0.97
C LEU A 447 59.67 13.58 1.89
N PHE A 448 58.49 13.48 1.29
CA PHE A 448 57.28 13.00 1.96
C PHE A 448 56.34 12.27 1.00
N SER A 449 55.44 11.45 1.56
CA SER A 449 54.38 10.76 0.83
C SER A 449 53.13 10.60 1.68
N VAL A 450 51.96 10.76 1.07
CA VAL A 450 50.64 10.52 1.67
C VAL A 450 49.88 9.55 0.78
N ALA A 451 49.63 8.35 1.29
CA ALA A 451 48.87 7.31 0.60
C ALA A 451 47.39 7.34 0.99
N ASN A 452 46.56 6.59 0.25
CA ASN A 452 45.11 6.46 0.48
C ASN A 452 44.34 7.79 0.40
N VAL A 453 44.80 8.71 -0.45
CA VAL A 453 44.16 10.01 -0.65
C VAL A 453 43.05 9.87 -1.68
N LEU A 454 41.85 10.36 -1.38
CA LEU A 454 40.72 10.34 -2.31
C LEU A 454 41.06 11.12 -3.59
N PRO A 455 40.57 10.72 -4.78
CA PRO A 455 40.78 11.50 -6.00
C PRO A 455 40.16 12.89 -5.91
N GLY A 456 40.82 13.87 -6.51
CA GLY A 456 40.33 15.24 -6.51
C GLY A 456 41.42 16.28 -6.34
N ASN A 457 41.01 17.48 -5.95
CA ASN A 457 41.90 18.62 -5.75
C ASN A 457 42.32 18.68 -4.27
N HIS A 458 43.62 18.70 -4.03
CA HIS A 458 44.21 18.78 -2.69
C HIS A 458 45.11 20.02 -2.60
N THR A 459 45.09 20.69 -1.46
CA THR A 459 45.91 21.86 -1.17
C THR A 459 46.82 21.58 0.02
N GLY A 460 48.13 21.63 -0.20
CA GLY A 460 49.12 21.59 0.88
C GLY A 460 49.73 22.96 1.14
N VAL A 461 50.05 23.25 2.40
CA VAL A 461 50.71 24.49 2.83
C VAL A 461 51.95 24.14 3.63
N LEU A 462 53.11 24.65 3.20
CA LEU A 462 54.35 24.57 3.96
C LEU A 462 54.29 25.54 5.14
N ASP A 463 54.49 25.03 6.35
CA ASP A 463 54.65 25.84 7.54
C ASP A 463 56.08 26.42 7.56
N LEU A 464 56.21 27.70 7.24
CA LEU A 464 57.51 28.38 7.20
C LEU A 464 58.23 28.40 8.55
N SER A 465 57.50 28.29 9.67
CA SER A 465 58.13 28.21 11.00
C SER A 465 58.87 26.89 11.25
N SER A 466 58.54 25.85 10.47
CA SER A 466 59.21 24.55 10.54
C SER A 466 60.55 24.50 9.80
N VAL A 467 60.83 25.48 8.93
CA VAL A 467 62.03 25.54 8.09
C VAL A 467 62.97 26.67 8.54
N ASN A 468 63.43 26.57 9.78
CA ASN A 468 64.30 27.58 10.40
C ASN A 468 65.54 27.91 9.55
N GLY A 469 65.75 29.21 9.32
CA GLY A 469 66.86 29.72 8.49
C GLY A 469 66.56 29.82 6.99
N TYR A 470 65.34 29.47 6.58
CA TYR A 470 64.88 29.58 5.19
C TYR A 470 63.61 30.44 5.09
N THR A 471 63.38 30.97 3.90
CA THR A 471 62.16 31.64 3.49
C THR A 471 61.66 31.02 2.19
N LEU A 472 60.44 31.36 1.77
CA LEU A 472 59.87 30.91 0.50
C LEU A 472 60.77 31.33 -0.67
N ALA A 473 61.09 30.41 -1.58
CA ALA A 473 61.83 30.74 -2.78
C ALA A 473 60.99 31.61 -3.74
N PRO A 474 61.58 32.58 -4.46
CA PRO A 474 60.85 33.42 -5.41
C PRO A 474 60.20 32.66 -6.58
N ASN A 475 60.70 31.47 -6.94
CA ASN A 475 60.18 30.63 -8.03
C ASN A 475 59.90 31.44 -9.32
N GLU A 476 60.93 32.09 -9.87
CA GLU A 476 60.85 33.09 -10.94
C GLU A 476 60.29 32.55 -12.27
N LYS A 477 60.39 31.23 -12.49
CA LYS A 477 59.95 30.58 -13.72
C LYS A 477 58.47 30.23 -13.75
N PHE A 478 57.89 29.89 -12.60
CA PHE A 478 56.55 29.36 -12.45
C PHE A 478 55.81 30.10 -11.33
N ARG A 479 55.03 31.12 -11.69
CA ARG A 479 54.37 32.02 -10.72
C ARG A 479 53.43 31.28 -9.78
N GLU A 480 52.79 30.21 -10.23
CA GLU A 480 51.92 29.36 -9.42
C GLU A 480 52.67 28.65 -8.27
N ARG A 481 53.99 28.57 -8.35
CA ARG A 481 54.87 27.99 -7.32
C ARG A 481 55.46 29.05 -6.39
N ASN A 482 55.27 30.34 -6.68
CA ASN A 482 55.63 31.42 -5.77
C ASN A 482 54.55 31.60 -4.69
N SER A 483 54.35 30.56 -3.88
CA SER A 483 53.40 30.54 -2.76
C SER A 483 53.88 29.53 -1.71
N GLN A 484 53.50 29.74 -0.45
CA GLN A 484 53.63 28.71 0.58
C GLN A 484 52.61 27.57 0.42
N SER A 485 51.60 27.74 -0.44
CA SER A 485 50.57 26.74 -0.75
C SER A 485 50.75 26.11 -2.13
N ARG A 486 50.24 24.88 -2.29
CA ARG A 486 50.25 24.11 -3.55
C ARG A 486 48.90 23.42 -3.74
N LEU A 487 48.25 23.70 -4.85
CA LEU A 487 47.09 22.96 -5.33
C LEU A 487 47.56 21.88 -6.30
N VAL A 488 47.16 20.63 -6.06
CA VAL A 488 47.43 19.50 -6.96
C VAL A 488 46.14 18.75 -7.26
N ARG A 489 46.03 18.19 -8.46
CA ARG A 489 44.91 17.32 -8.84
C ARG A 489 45.39 15.86 -8.85
N LEU A 490 44.82 15.06 -7.96
CA LEU A 490 45.07 13.63 -7.86
C LEU A 490 44.06 12.88 -8.73
N GLU A 491 44.55 12.24 -9.79
CA GLU A 491 43.76 11.33 -10.63
C GLU A 491 43.40 10.04 -9.86
N PRO A 492 42.25 9.39 -10.17
CA PRO A 492 41.89 8.07 -9.62
C PRO A 492 43.01 7.04 -9.71
N GLY A 493 43.44 6.48 -8.57
CA GLY A 493 44.55 5.52 -8.44
C GLY A 493 45.93 6.08 -8.83
N GLY A 494 46.00 7.38 -9.07
CA GLY A 494 47.17 8.05 -9.62
C GLY A 494 48.20 8.47 -8.58
N LEU A 495 49.25 9.11 -9.07
CA LEU A 495 50.28 9.72 -8.26
C LEU A 495 50.46 11.17 -8.70
N VAL A 496 50.49 12.09 -7.73
CA VAL A 496 50.73 13.51 -8.00
C VAL A 496 51.86 14.06 -7.15
N ARG A 497 52.59 15.04 -7.69
CA ARG A 497 53.74 15.67 -7.01
C ARG A 497 53.35 17.02 -6.41
N MET A 498 53.70 17.23 -5.15
CA MET A 498 53.51 18.48 -4.41
C MET A 498 54.84 18.94 -3.80
N ASN A 499 55.57 19.78 -4.51
CA ASN A 499 56.89 20.25 -4.09
C ASN A 499 56.85 21.66 -3.51
N PHE A 500 57.72 21.94 -2.53
CA PHE A 500 57.92 23.25 -1.94
C PHE A 500 59.40 23.65 -2.02
N ALA A 501 59.64 24.84 -2.56
CA ALA A 501 60.97 25.40 -2.75
C ALA A 501 61.21 26.49 -1.69
N VAL A 502 62.37 26.43 -1.02
CA VAL A 502 62.80 27.43 -0.05
C VAL A 502 64.19 27.96 -0.41
N THR A 503 64.54 29.14 0.08
CA THR A 503 65.85 29.76 -0.07
C THR A 503 66.36 30.24 1.29
N PRO A 504 67.68 30.29 1.56
CA PRO A 504 68.20 30.82 2.82
C PRO A 504 67.66 32.23 3.11
N ALA A 505 67.19 32.46 4.35
CA ALA A 505 66.62 33.75 4.76
C ALA A 505 67.68 34.87 4.85
N PHE A 506 68.96 34.50 4.94
CA PHE A 506 70.09 35.41 4.93
C PHE A 506 71.01 35.03 3.78
N PRO A 507 71.49 35.99 2.96
CA PRO A 507 72.45 35.69 1.91
C PRO A 507 73.71 35.10 2.53
N GLU A 508 74.13 33.92 2.05
CA GLU A 508 75.43 33.35 2.38
C GLU A 508 76.51 34.38 2.05
N GLN A 509 77.34 34.75 3.03
CA GLN A 509 78.54 35.53 2.75
C GLN A 509 79.40 34.73 1.77
N ILE A 510 79.49 35.21 0.54
CA ILE A 510 80.42 34.72 -0.46
C ILE A 510 81.83 34.93 0.12
N LYS A 511 82.43 33.88 0.69
CA LYS A 511 83.88 33.86 0.93
C LYS A 511 84.54 33.88 -0.45
N LYS A 512 85.01 35.06 -0.84
CA LYS A 512 85.87 35.27 -2.01
C LYS A 512 87.17 34.48 -1.89
#